data_AF-A0A2D5V5R7-F1
#
_entry.id   AF-A0A2D5V5R7-F1
#
_cell.length_a   1.000
_cell.length_b   1.000
_cell.length_c   1.000
_cell.angle_alpha   90.00
_cell.angle_beta   90.00
_cell.angle_gamma   90.00
#
_symmetry.space_group_name_H-M   'P 1'
#
loop_
_entity.id
_entity.type
_entity.pdbx_description
1 polymer ?
#
loop_
_entity_poly.entity_id
_entity_poly.type
_entity_poly.pdbx_seq_one_letter_code
_entity_poly.pdbx_strand_id
1 'polypeptide(L)'
;MKYLNLIFFLFIISCGTSNTKEIEELKNKIDLLSKDLAEHNIESVHMKKEVEEHRMEIVELSDELIEHKEDFKKMDLSESEKNEAHEHYTKDSLELEETIEHFIKDSIELEEILEHLNKDSIKLKKLQQEMLDLS
;
A
#
# COMPACT_ATOMS: atom_id res chain seq x y z
N MET A 1 -24.18 -45.18 38.36
CA MET A 1 -23.48 -43.88 38.50
C MET A 1 -22.00 -43.89 38.06
N LYS A 2 -21.22 -44.97 38.26
CA LYS A 2 -19.77 -45.00 37.90
C LYS A 2 -19.46 -44.76 36.40
N TYR A 3 -20.31 -45.23 35.49
CA TYR A 3 -20.13 -45.04 34.05
C TYR A 3 -20.48 -43.63 33.55
N LEU A 4 -21.35 -42.90 34.27
CA LEU A 4 -21.76 -41.55 33.89
C LEU A 4 -20.61 -40.55 34.06
N ASN A 5 -19.84 -40.68 35.15
CA ASN A 5 -18.63 -39.89 35.36
C ASN A 5 -17.53 -40.22 34.36
N LEU A 6 -17.37 -41.49 33.95
CA LEU A 6 -16.36 -41.88 32.96
C LEU A 6 -16.65 -41.28 31.58
N ILE A 7 -17.92 -41.29 31.15
CA ILE A 7 -18.36 -40.66 29.90
C ILE A 7 -18.15 -39.14 29.95
N PHE A 8 -18.48 -38.50 31.08
CA PHE A 8 -18.27 -37.06 31.26
C PHE A 8 -16.78 -36.66 31.21
N PHE A 9 -15.90 -37.46 31.82
CA PHE A 9 -14.44 -37.26 31.73
C PHE A 9 -13.92 -37.46 30.30
N LEU A 10 -14.40 -38.46 29.57
CA LEU A 10 -14.01 -38.69 28.17
C LEU A 10 -14.48 -37.55 27.25
N PHE A 11 -15.67 -37.00 27.48
CA PHE A 11 -16.17 -35.82 26.75
C PHE A 11 -15.32 -34.57 27.01
N ILE A 12 -14.95 -34.30 28.27
CA ILE A 12 -14.12 -33.14 28.62
C ILE A 12 -12.71 -33.25 27.99
N ILE A 13 -12.11 -34.44 28.03
CA ILE A 13 -10.79 -34.67 27.43
C ILE A 13 -10.86 -34.56 25.91
N SER A 14 -11.87 -35.18 25.28
CA SER A 14 -12.07 -35.10 23.83
C SER A 14 -12.27 -33.66 23.37
N CYS A 15 -13.12 -32.89 24.06
CA CYS A 15 -13.39 -31.48 23.74
C CYS A 15 -12.15 -30.61 23.96
N GLY A 16 -11.43 -30.80 25.07
CA GLY A 16 -10.18 -30.10 25.37
C GLY A 16 -9.09 -30.36 24.32
N THR A 17 -8.96 -31.60 23.83
CA THR A 17 -7.97 -31.93 22.78
C THR A 17 -8.32 -31.38 21.40
N SER A 18 -9.61 -31.22 21.07
CA SER A 18 -10.06 -30.57 19.83
C SER A 18 -9.71 -29.09 19.85
N ASN A 19 -10.09 -28.39 20.92
CA ASN A 19 -9.81 -26.97 21.08
C ASN A 19 -8.31 -26.67 21.04
N THR A 20 -7.45 -27.52 21.62
CA THR A 20 -5.99 -27.31 21.53
C THR A 20 -5.44 -27.40 20.11
N LYS A 21 -5.98 -28.27 19.25
CA LYS A 21 -5.55 -28.36 17.84
C LYS A 21 -6.05 -27.15 17.05
N GLU A 22 -7.30 -26.77 17.24
CA GLU A 22 -7.90 -25.60 16.60
C GLU A 22 -7.17 -24.30 16.99
N ILE A 23 -6.82 -24.12 18.26
CA ILE A 23 -6.01 -22.99 18.75
C ILE A 23 -4.64 -22.98 18.06
N GLU A 24 -3.98 -24.12 17.92
CA GLU A 24 -2.67 -24.20 17.27
C GLU A 24 -2.73 -23.88 15.77
N GLU A 25 -3.76 -24.35 15.08
CA GLU A 25 -4.02 -23.97 13.68
C GLU A 25 -4.31 -22.48 13.53
N LEU A 26 -5.09 -21.88 14.45
CA LEU A 26 -5.37 -20.45 14.46
C LEU A 26 -4.10 -19.63 14.72
N LYS A 27 -3.25 -20.04 15.67
CA LYS A 27 -1.95 -19.39 15.91
C LYS A 27 -1.08 -19.37 14.67
N ASN A 28 -0.96 -20.50 13.97
CA ASN A 28 -0.18 -20.57 12.74
C ASN A 28 -0.74 -19.65 11.64
N LYS A 29 -2.07 -19.58 11.49
CA LYS A 29 -2.72 -18.65 10.54
C LYS A 29 -2.50 -17.18 10.94
N ILE A 30 -2.60 -16.86 12.22
CA ILE A 30 -2.35 -15.51 12.76
C ILE A 30 -0.90 -15.10 12.51
N ASP A 31 0.07 -16.00 12.74
CA ASP A 31 1.49 -15.71 12.58
C ASP A 31 1.85 -15.45 11.10
N LEU A 32 1.40 -16.33 10.21
CA LEU A 32 1.56 -16.14 8.76
C LEU A 32 0.93 -14.82 8.28
N LEU A 33 -0.33 -14.56 8.63
CA LEU A 33 -1.02 -13.34 8.22
C LEU A 33 -0.40 -12.08 8.83
N SER A 34 0.13 -12.16 10.06
CA SER A 34 0.83 -11.05 10.70
C SER A 34 2.14 -10.72 9.98
N LYS A 35 2.85 -11.75 9.51
CA LYS A 35 4.07 -11.59 8.72
C LYS A 35 3.75 -10.94 7.37
N ASP A 36 2.77 -11.46 6.65
CA ASP A 36 2.34 -10.89 5.35
C ASP A 36 1.91 -9.42 5.52
N LEU A 37 1.12 -9.11 6.55
CA LEU A 37 0.69 -7.74 6.87
C LEU A 37 1.89 -6.81 7.13
N ALA A 38 2.94 -7.30 7.80
CA ALA A 38 4.13 -6.52 8.07
C ALA A 38 4.93 -6.24 6.77
N GLU A 39 5.07 -7.23 5.89
CA GLU A 39 5.74 -7.09 4.59
C GLU A 39 5.01 -6.08 3.70
N HIS A 40 3.70 -6.23 3.54
CA HIS A 40 2.87 -5.29 2.75
C HIS A 40 2.87 -3.88 3.34
N ASN A 41 2.98 -3.73 4.66
CA ASN A 41 3.05 -2.42 5.29
C ASN A 41 4.39 -1.72 5.02
N ILE A 42 5.50 -2.49 4.95
CA ILE A 42 6.80 -1.95 4.55
C ILE A 42 6.74 -1.47 3.09
N GLU A 43 6.15 -2.28 2.20
CA GLU A 43 5.95 -1.93 0.80
C GLU A 43 5.08 -0.66 0.64
N SER A 44 3.96 -0.57 1.36
CA SER A 44 3.10 0.62 1.36
C SER A 44 3.83 1.89 1.81
N VAL A 45 4.69 1.79 2.84
CA VAL A 45 5.51 2.92 3.30
C VAL A 45 6.53 3.35 2.24
N HIS A 46 7.13 2.39 1.54
CA HIS A 46 8.05 2.69 0.44
C HIS A 46 7.33 3.38 -0.72
N MET A 47 6.24 2.81 -1.20
CA MET A 47 5.46 3.35 -2.31
C MET A 47 4.92 4.75 -1.99
N LYS A 48 4.51 5.00 -0.74
CA LYS A 48 4.11 6.34 -0.30
C LYS A 48 5.24 7.36 -0.40
N LYS A 49 6.49 6.94 -0.22
CA LYS A 49 7.67 7.81 -0.39
C LYS A 49 7.88 8.14 -1.87
N GLU A 50 7.77 7.15 -2.76
CA GLU A 50 7.89 7.34 -4.21
C GLU A 50 6.79 8.28 -4.75
N VAL A 51 5.54 8.10 -4.32
CA VAL A 51 4.43 9.00 -4.65
C VAL A 51 4.72 10.45 -4.22
N GLU A 52 5.32 10.66 -3.04
CA GLU A 52 5.68 12.00 -2.58
C GLU A 52 6.87 12.59 -3.34
N GLU A 53 7.83 11.75 -3.76
CA GLU A 53 8.95 12.17 -4.62
C GLU A 53 8.45 12.63 -5.99
N HIS A 54 7.61 11.84 -6.67
CA HIS A 54 6.98 12.24 -7.93
C HIS A 54 6.13 13.51 -7.77
N ARG A 55 5.42 13.66 -6.65
CA ARG A 55 4.65 14.88 -6.36
C ARG A 55 5.54 16.12 -6.28
N MET A 56 6.73 16.02 -5.67
CA MET A 56 7.68 17.14 -5.60
C MET A 56 8.25 17.47 -6.98
N GLU A 57 8.61 16.44 -7.77
CA GLU A 57 9.13 16.61 -9.13
C GLU A 57 8.11 17.29 -10.06
N ILE A 58 6.83 16.90 -9.98
CA ILE A 58 5.74 17.57 -10.70
C ILE A 58 5.66 19.06 -10.37
N VAL A 59 5.83 19.43 -9.10
CA VAL A 59 5.81 20.83 -8.67
C VAL A 59 7.01 21.59 -9.25
N GLU A 60 8.21 21.02 -9.16
CA GLU A 60 9.44 21.62 -9.69
C GLU A 60 9.35 21.83 -11.21
N LEU A 61 9.01 20.79 -11.97
CA LEU A 61 8.84 20.88 -13.42
C LEU A 61 7.72 21.85 -13.83
N SER A 62 6.64 21.94 -13.05
CA SER A 62 5.57 22.91 -13.29
C SER A 62 6.05 24.35 -13.09
N ASP A 63 6.86 24.61 -12.06
CA ASP A 63 7.43 25.92 -11.78
C ASP A 63 8.45 26.32 -12.87
N GLU A 64 9.31 25.39 -13.30
CA GLU A 64 10.25 25.59 -14.42
C GLU A 64 9.50 25.96 -15.72
N LEU A 65 8.42 25.24 -16.05
CA LEU A 65 7.60 25.52 -17.22
C LEU A 65 6.97 26.92 -17.17
N ILE A 66 6.58 27.39 -15.98
CA ILE A 66 6.05 28.74 -15.75
C ILE A 66 7.15 29.79 -15.92
N GLU A 67 8.32 29.59 -15.31
CA GLU A 67 9.46 30.51 -15.41
C GLU A 67 9.91 30.68 -16.85
N HIS A 68 10.12 29.55 -17.54
CA HIS A 68 10.42 29.56 -18.96
C HIS A 68 9.38 30.43 -19.66
N LYS A 69 8.08 30.11 -19.51
CA LYS A 69 6.98 30.78 -20.26
C LYS A 69 6.97 32.29 -20.08
N GLU A 70 7.26 32.76 -18.88
CA GLU A 70 7.36 34.19 -18.59
C GLU A 70 8.61 34.81 -19.20
N ASP A 71 9.74 34.12 -19.20
CA ASP A 71 10.97 34.62 -19.80
C ASP A 71 10.88 34.70 -21.32
N PHE A 72 10.25 33.72 -21.97
CA PHE A 72 9.97 33.77 -23.41
C PHE A 72 9.10 34.96 -23.81
N LYS A 73 8.13 35.37 -22.97
CA LYS A 73 7.32 36.57 -23.24
C LYS A 73 8.10 37.87 -23.13
N LYS A 74 9.18 37.91 -22.34
CA LYS A 74 9.98 39.12 -22.08
C LYS A 74 11.10 39.32 -23.11
N MET A 75 11.49 38.27 -23.83
CA MET A 75 12.59 38.32 -24.78
C MET A 75 12.13 38.80 -26.16
N ASP A 76 12.92 39.69 -26.78
CA ASP A 76 12.75 40.10 -28.18
C ASP A 76 13.56 39.14 -29.07
N LEU A 77 12.99 37.96 -29.30
CA LEU A 77 13.65 36.85 -30.00
C LEU A 77 13.44 36.91 -31.52
N SER A 78 14.48 36.53 -32.27
CA SER A 78 14.37 36.18 -33.67
C SER A 78 13.49 34.94 -33.88
N GLU A 79 13.03 34.71 -35.10
CA GLU A 79 12.19 33.54 -35.42
C GLU A 79 12.90 32.20 -35.13
N SER A 80 14.22 32.16 -35.34
CA SER A 80 15.03 30.96 -35.05
C SER A 80 15.07 30.66 -33.55
N GLU A 81 15.28 31.69 -32.72
CA GLU A 81 15.32 31.55 -31.26
C GLU A 81 13.93 31.21 -30.68
N LYS A 82 12.86 31.71 -31.33
CA LYS A 82 11.49 31.33 -30.96
C LYS A 82 11.20 29.85 -31.19
N ASN A 83 11.67 29.31 -32.31
CA ASN A 83 11.51 27.90 -32.63
C ASN A 83 12.30 27.02 -31.66
N GLU A 84 13.55 27.37 -31.35
CA GLU A 84 14.37 26.63 -30.38
C GLU A 84 13.73 26.63 -28.99
N ALA A 85 13.27 27.80 -28.50
CA ALA A 85 12.56 27.86 -27.24
C ALA A 85 11.27 27.04 -27.25
N HIS A 86 10.50 27.05 -28.35
CA HIS A 86 9.30 26.23 -28.48
C HIS A 86 9.58 24.73 -28.44
N GLU A 87 10.68 24.28 -29.03
CA GLU A 87 11.16 22.89 -28.93
C GLU A 87 11.49 22.53 -27.47
N HIS A 88 12.18 23.40 -26.74
CA HIS A 88 12.46 23.21 -25.32
C HIS A 88 11.18 23.11 -24.47
N TYR A 89 10.21 24.02 -24.61
CA TYR A 89 8.92 23.90 -23.91
C TYR A 89 8.20 22.60 -24.19
N THR A 90 8.23 22.18 -25.45
CA THR A 90 7.55 20.95 -25.85
C THR A 90 8.21 19.75 -25.18
N LYS A 91 9.54 19.75 -25.07
CA LYS A 91 10.29 18.72 -24.35
C LYS A 91 9.95 18.72 -22.84
N ASP A 92 10.06 19.87 -22.18
CA ASP A 92 9.79 19.98 -20.73
C ASP A 92 8.33 19.61 -20.41
N SER A 93 7.38 19.99 -21.28
CA SER A 93 5.97 19.62 -21.14
C SER A 93 5.73 18.12 -21.28
N LEU A 94 6.48 17.43 -22.15
CA LEU A 94 6.38 15.97 -22.30
C LEU A 94 6.98 15.26 -21.08
N GLU A 95 8.12 15.73 -20.56
CA GLU A 95 8.74 15.19 -19.35
C GLU A 95 7.81 15.33 -18.12
N LEU A 96 7.11 16.46 -18.00
CA LEU A 96 6.08 16.66 -16.98
C LEU A 96 4.88 15.70 -17.17
N GLU A 97 4.43 15.48 -18.39
CA GLU A 97 3.32 14.56 -18.68
C GLU A 97 3.68 13.11 -18.28
N GLU A 98 4.87 12.63 -18.66
CA GLU A 98 5.37 11.31 -18.27
C GLU A 98 5.47 11.16 -16.74
N THR A 99 5.95 12.20 -16.04
CA THR A 99 6.06 12.19 -14.57
C THR A 99 4.68 12.12 -13.90
N ILE A 100 3.69 12.84 -14.45
CA ILE A 100 2.30 12.80 -13.96
C ILE A 100 1.71 11.40 -14.17
N GLU A 101 1.97 10.76 -15.30
CA GLU A 101 1.49 9.39 -15.56
C GLU A 101 2.05 8.39 -14.55
N HIS A 102 3.35 8.45 -14.25
CA HIS A 102 3.96 7.61 -13.21
C HIS A 102 3.37 7.90 -11.83
N PHE A 103 3.22 9.17 -11.44
CA PHE A 103 2.58 9.54 -10.17
C PHE A 103 1.17 8.95 -10.02
N ILE A 104 0.36 9.03 -11.08
CA ILE A 104 -1.01 8.48 -11.07
C ILE A 104 -0.95 6.96 -10.88
N LYS A 105 -0.07 6.28 -11.61
CA LYS A 105 0.08 4.83 -11.53
C LYS A 105 0.48 4.39 -10.11
N ASP A 106 1.52 4.96 -9.55
CA ASP A 106 2.01 4.60 -8.21
C ASP A 106 0.97 4.93 -7.13
N SER A 107 0.22 6.02 -7.31
CA SER A 107 -0.88 6.37 -6.40
C SER A 107 -2.00 5.33 -6.40
N ILE A 108 -2.35 4.78 -7.57
CA ILE A 108 -3.34 3.70 -7.69
C ILE A 108 -2.81 2.41 -7.05
N GLU A 109 -1.58 2.02 -7.34
CA GLU A 109 -0.95 0.82 -6.76
C GLU A 109 -0.89 0.92 -5.22
N LEU A 110 -0.56 2.10 -4.68
CA LEU A 110 -0.60 2.35 -3.24
C LEU A 110 -2.01 2.18 -2.65
N GLU A 111 -3.05 2.65 -3.33
CA GLU A 111 -4.44 2.51 -2.88
C GLU A 111 -4.85 1.03 -2.80
N GLU A 112 -4.48 0.22 -3.79
CA GLU A 112 -4.71 -1.22 -3.79
C GLU A 112 -4.01 -1.93 -2.62
N ILE A 113 -2.73 -1.62 -2.38
CA ILE A 113 -1.98 -2.17 -1.24
C ILE A 113 -2.63 -1.80 0.09
N LEU A 114 -3.06 -0.55 0.25
CA LEU A 114 -3.74 -0.08 1.46
C LEU A 114 -5.09 -0.79 1.67
N GLU A 115 -5.84 -1.08 0.60
CA GLU A 115 -7.08 -1.85 0.68
C GLU A 115 -6.81 -3.28 1.17
N HIS A 116 -5.79 -3.94 0.63
CA HIS A 116 -5.36 -5.27 1.06
C HIS A 116 -4.94 -5.30 2.53
N LEU A 117 -4.10 -4.34 2.95
CA LEU A 117 -3.69 -4.19 4.35
C LEU A 117 -4.88 -4.05 5.30
N ASN A 118 -5.89 -3.26 4.91
CA ASN A 118 -7.08 -3.09 5.73
C ASN A 118 -7.90 -4.38 5.83
N LYS A 119 -8.10 -5.10 4.72
CA LYS A 119 -8.79 -6.39 4.69
C LYS A 119 -8.08 -7.41 5.58
N ASP A 120 -6.76 -7.52 5.48
CA ASP A 120 -5.97 -8.47 6.25
C ASP A 120 -5.90 -8.10 7.73
N SER A 121 -5.82 -6.80 8.06
CA SER A 121 -5.93 -6.33 9.44
C SER A 121 -7.26 -6.70 10.09
N ILE A 122 -8.38 -6.55 9.37
CA ILE A 122 -9.71 -6.95 9.86
C ILE A 122 -9.78 -8.47 10.05
N LYS A 123 -9.25 -9.24 9.10
CA LYS A 123 -9.21 -10.71 9.18
C LYS A 123 -8.37 -11.19 10.35
N LEU A 124 -7.22 -10.58 10.59
CA LEU A 124 -6.33 -10.88 11.71
C LEU A 124 -7.05 -10.67 13.06
N LYS A 125 -7.75 -9.53 13.21
CA LYS A 125 -8.55 -9.25 14.41
C LYS A 125 -9.64 -10.31 14.66
N LYS A 126 -10.30 -10.77 13.60
CA LYS A 126 -11.32 -11.84 13.71
C LYS A 126 -10.70 -13.16 14.16
N LEU A 127 -9.58 -13.57 13.58
CA LEU A 127 -8.87 -14.80 13.97
C LEU A 127 -8.37 -14.73 15.41
N GLN A 128 -7.87 -13.57 15.85
CA GLN A 128 -7.46 -13.36 17.23
C GLN A 128 -8.64 -13.49 18.20
N GLN A 129 -9.81 -12.94 17.86
CA GLN A 129 -11.02 -13.10 18.66
C GLN A 129 -11.47 -14.56 18.73
N GLU A 130 -11.49 -15.27 17.60
CA GLU A 130 -11.86 -16.70 17.53
C GLU A 130 -10.96 -17.56 18.43
N MET A 131 -9.65 -17.29 18.43
CA MET A 131 -8.70 -17.99 19.30
C MET A 131 -8.94 -17.70 20.79
N LEU A 132 -9.31 -16.46 21.13
CA LEU A 132 -9.67 -16.08 22.51
C LEU A 132 -10.95 -16.77 22.97
N ASP A 133 -11.93 -16.92 22.07
CA ASP A 133 -13.20 -17.59 22.38
C ASP A 133 -13.05 -19.11 22.58
N LEU A 134 -11.97 -19.71 22.04
CA LEU A 134 -11.64 -21.13 22.18
C LEU A 134 -10.72 -21.45 23.38
N SER A 135 -10.01 -20.46 23.92
CA SER A 135 -9.06 -20.59 25.05
C SER A 135 -9.74 -20.56 26.42
#